data_AF-A0A931SEK8-F1
#
_entry.id   AF-A0A931SEK8-F1
#
_cell.length_a   1.000
_cell.length_b   1.000
_cell.length_c   1.000
_cell.angle_alpha   90.00
_cell.angle_beta   90.00
_cell.angle_gamma   90.00
#
_symmetry.space_group_name_H-M   'P 1'
#
loop_
_entity.id
_entity.type
_entity.pdbx_description
1 polymer ?
#
loop_
_entity_poly.entity_id
_entity_poly.type
_entity_poly.pdbx_seq_one_letter_code
_entity_poly.pdbx_strand_id
1 'polypeptide(L)' 'MVAVQEGNLYKCPLCGFHYQDKSLAEKCEAWCDKYKSCSVEITAHSEEAKKAKK' A
#
# COMPACT_ATOMS: atom_id res chain seq x y z
N MET A 1 0.92 -2.08 -14.48
CA MET A 1 2.04 -1.31 -13.89
C MET A 1 1.62 -1.03 -12.45
N VAL A 2 2.13 -1.82 -11.51
CA VAL A 2 1.36 -2.21 -10.31
C VAL A 2 1.81 -1.52 -9.01
N ALA A 3 3.09 -1.20 -8.89
CA ALA A 3 3.56 -0.38 -7.78
C ALA A 3 4.72 0.47 -8.27
N VAL A 4 4.67 1.78 -7.99
CA VAL A 4 5.82 2.66 -8.18
C VAL A 4 6.74 2.43 -7.00
N GLN A 5 7.93 1.87 -7.25
CA GLN A 5 8.94 1.70 -6.21
C GLN A 5 9.60 3.06 -5.94
N GLU A 6 9.32 3.63 -4.77
CA GLU A 6 9.84 4.93 -4.34
C GLU A 6 10.84 4.68 -3.21
N GLY A 7 12.05 4.27 -3.59
CA GLY A 7 13.09 3.82 -2.65
C GLY A 7 12.90 2.35 -2.23
N ASN A 8 12.90 2.08 -0.91
CA ASN A 8 12.68 0.74 -0.34
C ASN A 8 11.18 0.40 -0.14
N LEU A 9 10.30 1.22 -0.70
CA LEU A 9 8.86 1.17 -0.48
C LEU A 9 8.12 1.01 -1.81
N TYR A 10 7.04 0.25 -1.77
CA TYR A 10 6.13 0.00 -2.87
C TYR A 10 4.91 0.91 -2.73
N LYS A 11 4.74 1.83 -3.67
CA LYS A 11 3.57 2.73 -3.71
C LYS A 11 2.49 2.18 -4.63
N CYS A 12 1.29 2.00 -4.12
CA CYS A 12 0.15 1.63 -4.94
C CYS A 12 -0.35 2.86 -5.73
N PRO A 13 -0.40 2.83 -7.08
CA PRO A 13 -0.81 3.98 -7.88
C PRO A 13 -2.32 4.26 -7.82
N LEU A 14 -3.12 3.31 -7.33
CA LEU A 14 -4.58 3.45 -7.20
C LEU A 14 -5.00 4.23 -5.97
N CYS A 15 -4.34 3.99 -4.83
CA CYS A 15 -4.67 4.60 -3.54
C CYS A 15 -3.61 5.58 -3.03
N GLY A 16 -2.39 5.57 -3.61
CA GLY A 16 -1.28 6.44 -3.22
C GLY A 16 -0.55 6.01 -1.94
N PHE A 17 -0.92 4.89 -1.32
CA PHE A 17 -0.27 4.41 -0.09
C PHE A 17 1.08 3.77 -0.34
N HIS A 18 2.02 4.03 0.58
CA HIS A 18 3.35 3.44 0.61
C HIS A 18 3.40 2.22 1.52
N TYR A 19 3.89 1.11 0.99
CA TYR A 19 4.04 -0.15 1.69
C TYR A 19 5.49 -0.59 1.69
N GLN A 20 5.98 -1.07 2.83
CA GLN A 20 7.33 -1.62 2.93
C GLN A 20 7.42 -3.02 2.32
N ASP A 21 6.33 -3.77 2.43
CA ASP A 21 6.23 -5.13 1.93
C ASP A 21 5.54 -5.16 0.57
N LYS A 22 6.17 -5.84 -0.38
CA LYS A 22 5.57 -6.10 -1.70
C LYS A 22 4.25 -6.87 -1.57
N SER A 23 4.16 -7.83 -0.66
CA SER A 23 2.91 -8.56 -0.36
C SER A 23 1.76 -7.64 0.06
N LEU A 24 2.05 -6.53 0.78
CA LEU A 24 1.03 -5.55 1.16
C LEU A 24 0.60 -4.72 -0.04
N ALA A 25 1.55 -4.30 -0.88
CA ALA A 25 1.23 -3.61 -2.12
C ALA A 25 0.41 -4.49 -3.08
N GLU A 26 0.77 -5.77 -3.23
CA GLU A 26 0.04 -6.74 -4.06
C GLU A 26 -1.37 -7.00 -3.51
N LYS A 27 -1.52 -7.16 -2.19
CA LYS A 27 -2.84 -7.25 -1.55
C LYS A 27 -3.64 -5.96 -1.74
N CYS A 28 -2.99 -4.79 -1.64
CA CYS A 28 -3.65 -3.50 -1.79
C CYS A 28 -4.22 -3.35 -3.19
N GLU A 29 -3.45 -3.74 -4.21
CA GLU A 29 -3.89 -3.66 -5.58
C GLU A 29 -5.01 -4.65 -5.88
N ALA A 30 -4.86 -5.91 -5.48
CA ALA A 30 -5.90 -6.92 -5.65
C ALA A 30 -7.21 -6.52 -4.96
N TRP A 31 -7.10 -5.83 -3.81
CA TRP A 31 -8.26 -5.30 -3.11
C TRP A 31 -8.85 -4.07 -3.80
N CYS A 32 -8.02 -3.11 -4.21
CA CYS A 32 -8.46 -1.92 -4.95
C CYS A 32 -9.15 -2.28 -6.27
N ASP A 33 -8.65 -3.28 -7.00
CA ASP A 33 -9.27 -3.77 -8.23
C ASP A 33 -10.64 -4.41 -7.95
N LYS A 34 -10.73 -5.25 -6.92
CA LYS A 34 -11.93 -6.02 -6.59
C LYS A 34 -13.04 -5.19 -5.95
N TYR A 35 -12.71 -4.28 -5.03
CA TYR A 35 -13.68 -3.52 -4.23
C TYR A 35 -13.79 -2.05 -4.63
N LYS A 36 -12.90 -1.55 -5.51
CA LYS A 36 -12.77 -0.12 -5.84
C LYS A 36 -12.64 0.80 -4.62
N SER A 37 -12.21 0.24 -3.49
CA SER A 37 -12.01 0.91 -2.21
C SER A 37 -10.69 0.44 -1.63
N CYS A 38 -9.99 1.27 -0.86
CA CYS A 38 -8.74 0.87 -0.20
C CYS A 38 -9.06 0.05 1.05
N SER A 39 -8.35 -1.06 1.28
CA SER A 39 -8.56 -1.87 2.48
C SER A 39 -7.94 -1.18 3.69
N VAL A 40 -8.75 -0.89 4.71
CA VAL A 40 -8.30 -0.30 5.98
C VAL A 40 -7.22 -1.14 6.67
N GLU A 41 -7.31 -2.47 6.61
CA GLU A 41 -6.31 -3.36 7.20
C GLU A 41 -4.95 -3.18 6.54
N ILE A 42 -4.92 -3.09 5.20
CA ILE A 42 -3.70 -2.87 4.44
C ILE A 42 -3.18 -1.46 4.72
N THR A 43 -4.07 -0.45 4.69
CA THR A 43 -3.73 0.93 5.01
C THR A 43 -3.14 1.11 6.42
N ALA A 44 -3.55 0.30 7.41
CA ALA A 44 -2.97 0.30 8.74
C ALA A 44 -1.51 -0.21 8.77
N HIS A 45 -1.10 -1.01 7.79
CA HIS A 45 0.28 -1.44 7.62
C HIS A 45 1.11 -0.54 6.70
N SER A 46 0.54 0.56 6.20
CA SER A 46 1.27 1.55 5.40
C SER A 46 2.41 2.15 6.21
N GLU A 47 3.45 2.58 5.51
CA GLU A 47 4.56 3.30 6.13
C GLU A 47 4.12 4.58 6.84
N GLU A 48 3.11 5.27 6.33
CA GLU A 48 2.52 6.45 6.98
C GLU A 48 2.01 6.10 8.40
N ALA A 49 1.39 4.93 8.56
CA ALA A 49 0.91 4.44 9.85
C ALA A 49 2.04 3.91 10.75
N LYS A 50 3.10 3.31 10.16
CA LYS A 50 4.26 2.82 10.92
C LYS A 50 5.20 3.93 11.37
N LYS A 51 5.42 4.97 10.56
CA LYS A 51 6.34 6.08 10.87
C LYS A 51 5.90 6.94 12.05
N ALA A 52 4.60 6.98 12.34
CA ALA A 52 4.05 7.75 13.47
C ALA A 52 4.40 7.19 14.87
N LYS A 53 5.07 6.02 14.96
CA LYS A 53 5.47 5.41 16.23
C LYS A 53 6.95 5.59 16.61
N LYS A 54 7.71 6.42 15.90
CA LYS A 54 9.13 6.68 16.21
C LYS A 54 9.34 7.97 16.98
#